data_AF-A0A355SCY7-F1
#
_entry.id   AF-A0A355SCY7-F1
#
_cell.length_a   1.000
_cell.length_b   1.000
_cell.length_c   1.000
_cell.angle_alpha   90.00
_cell.angle_beta   90.00
_cell.angle_gamma   90.00
#
_symmetry.space_group_name_H-M   'P 1'
#
loop_
_entity.id
_entity.type
_entity.pdbx_description
1 polymer ?
#
loop_
_entity_poly.entity_id
_entity_poly.type
_entity_poly.pdbx_seq_one_letter_code
_entity_poly.pdbx_strand_id
1 'polypeptide(L)' 'MKKSYRKIFIHIFIILLGIVMIYPLLWMLSSSFKFSQDIFTSKTFFPRVVTLENYIKGWQGMSGYTFG' A
#
# COMPACT_ATOMS: atom_id res chain seq x y z
N MET A 1 15.88 34.10 19.39
CA MET A 1 14.79 33.10 19.42
C MET A 1 14.57 32.33 18.08
N LYS A 2 15.55 32.25 17.16
CA LYS A 2 15.34 31.65 15.81
C LYS A 2 15.66 30.14 15.68
N LYS A 3 16.20 29.50 16.73
CA LYS A 3 16.63 28.08 16.68
C LYS A 3 15.49 27.05 16.83
N SER A 4 14.36 27.43 17.44
CA SER A 4 13.27 26.49 17.75
C SER A 4 12.47 26.07 16.51
N TYR A 5 12.19 27.02 15.61
CA TYR A 5 11.41 26.77 14.38
C TYR A 5 12.07 25.77 13.44
N ARG A 6 13.41 25.72 13.38
CA ARG A 6 14.12 24.75 12.54
C ARG A 6 13.87 23.31 12.98
N LYS A 7 13.84 23.05 14.29
CA LYS A 7 13.58 21.72 14.82
C LYS A 7 12.15 21.29 14.51
N ILE A 8 11.18 22.17 14.76
CA ILE A 8 9.77 21.92 14.46
C ILE A 8 9.57 21.62 12.97
N PHE A 9 10.16 22.43 12.09
CA PHE A 9 10.09 22.22 10.65
C PHE A 9 10.68 20.87 10.23
N ILE A 10 11.85 20.49 10.76
CA ILE A 10 12.48 19.19 10.46
C ILE A 10 11.59 18.03 10.90
N HIS A 11 10.98 18.09 12.09
CA HIS A 11 10.10 17.02 12.56
C HIS A 11 8.85 16.91 11.68
N ILE A 12 8.21 18.03 11.34
CA ILE A 12 7.06 18.05 10.42
C ILE A 12 7.44 17.45 9.06
N PHE A 13 8.59 17.85 8.52
CA PHE A 13 9.09 17.34 7.25
C PHE A 13 9.31 15.82 7.28
N ILE A 14 9.97 15.31 8.32
CA ILE A 14 10.22 13.87 8.48
C ILE A 14 8.90 13.10 8.65
N ILE A 15 7.95 13.64 9.42
CA ILE A 15 6.62 13.02 9.60
C ILE A 15 5.88 12.96 8.26
N LEU A 16 5.84 14.06 7.51
CA LEU A 16 5.22 14.11 6.18
C LEU A 16 5.89 13.12 5.22
N LEU A 17 7.23 13.06 5.21
CA LEU A 17 7.97 12.11 4.40
C LEU A 17 7.62 10.67 4.78
N GLY A 18 7.53 10.37 6.07
CA GLY A 18 7.08 9.07 6.57
C GLY A 18 5.67 8.70 6.09
N ILE A 19 4.72 9.65 6.16
CA ILE A 19 3.35 9.44 5.66
C ILE A 19 3.35 9.17 4.15
N VAL A 20 4.15 9.91 3.39
CA VAL A 20 4.32 9.70 1.94
C VAL A 20 4.89 8.32 1.65
N MET A 21 5.84 7.82 2.45
CA MET A 21 6.38 6.46 2.30
C MET A 21 5.37 5.36 2.68
N ILE A 22 4.47 5.63 3.62
CA ILE A 22 3.41 4.69 4.02
C ILE A 22 2.32 4.60 2.95
N TYR A 23 2.06 5.67 2.18
CA TYR A 23 1.02 5.69 1.16
C TYR A 23 1.15 4.54 0.12
N PRO A 24 2.32 4.27 -0.50
CA PRO A 24 2.53 3.10 -1.37
C PRO A 24 2.21 1.77 -0.70
N LEU A 25 2.53 1.60 0.58
CA LEU A 25 2.26 0.36 1.32
C LEU A 25 0.76 0.16 1.52
N LEU A 26 0.05 1.22 1.89
CA LEU A 26 -1.41 1.18 2.02
C LEU A 26 -2.09 0.92 0.68
N TRP A 27 -1.58 1.52 -0.39
CA TRP A 27 -2.08 1.27 -1.75
C TRP A 27 -1.83 -0.17 -2.18
N MET A 28 -0.66 -0.74 -1.87
CA MET A 28 -0.33 -2.12 -2.15
C MET A 28 -1.24 -3.09 -1.37
N LEU A 29 -1.45 -2.83 -0.09
CA LEU A 29 -2.37 -3.61 0.75
C LEU A 29 -3.81 -3.54 0.22
N SER A 30 -4.29 -2.35 -0.17
CA SER A 30 -5.61 -2.24 -0.78
C SER A 30 -5.70 -2.98 -2.12
N SER A 31 -4.65 -2.90 -2.93
CA SER A 31 -4.61 -3.54 -4.24
C SER A 31 -4.52 -5.06 -4.16
N SER A 32 -4.00 -5.65 -3.08
CA SER A 32 -4.02 -7.11 -2.89
C SER A 32 -5.42 -7.69 -2.77
N PHE A 33 -6.39 -6.87 -2.35
CA PHE A 33 -7.81 -7.23 -2.26
C PHE A 33 -8.61 -6.92 -3.54
N LYS A 34 -7.99 -6.40 -4.61
CA LYS A 34 -8.65 -6.17 -5.91
C LYS A 34 -8.52 -7.40 -6.80
N PHE A 35 -9.46 -7.61 -7.73
CA PHE A 35 -9.27 -8.62 -8.77
C PHE A 35 -8.05 -8.28 -9.65
N SER A 36 -7.37 -9.30 -10.16
CA SER A 36 -6.14 -9.12 -10.95
C SER A 36 -6.33 -8.20 -12.18
N GLN A 37 -7.50 -8.25 -12.80
CA GLN A 37 -7.89 -7.38 -13.93
C GLN A 37 -8.15 -5.92 -13.53
N ASP A 38 -8.47 -5.68 -12.25
CA ASP A 38 -8.84 -4.36 -11.74
C ASP A 38 -7.65 -3.59 -11.17
N ILE A 39 -6.51 -4.25 -10.89
CA ILE A 39 -5.32 -3.58 -10.34
C ILE A 39 -4.79 -2.50 -11.29
N PHE A 40 -4.84 -2.74 -12.61
CA PHE A 40 -4.36 -1.81 -13.64
C PHE A 40 -5.45 -0.83 -14.12
N THR A 41 -6.71 -1.24 -14.01
CA THR A 41 -7.86 -0.48 -14.53
C THR A 41 -8.43 0.46 -13.47
N SER A 42 -8.35 0.09 -12.18
CA SER A 42 -8.85 0.84 -11.04
C SER A 42 -7.71 1.51 -10.27
N LYS A 43 -7.51 2.80 -10.56
CA LYS A 43 -6.56 3.67 -9.84
C LYS A 43 -7.06 4.16 -8.47
N THR A 44 -8.24 3.73 -8.03
CA THR A 44 -8.81 4.18 -6.75
C THR A 44 -8.09 3.54 -5.57
N PHE A 45 -7.93 4.30 -4.48
CA PHE A 45 -7.29 3.81 -3.26
C PHE A 45 -8.12 2.73 -2.56
N PHE A 46 -9.46 2.79 -2.61
CA PHE A 46 -10.33 1.72 -2.11
C PHE A 46 -10.79 0.79 -3.25
N PRO A 47 -10.85 -0.54 -3.03
CA PRO A 47 -11.43 -1.48 -3.98
C PRO A 47 -12.95 -1.25 -4.06
N ARG A 48 -13.52 -1.36 -5.26
CA ARG A 48 -14.99 -1.35 -5.43
C ARG A 48 -15.61 -2.68 -5.00
N VAL A 49 -14.88 -3.77 -5.25
CA VAL A 49 -15.23 -5.12 -4.83
C VAL A 49 -14.01 -5.70 -4.13
N VAL A 50 -14.18 -6.06 -2.86
CA VAL A 50 -13.14 -6.72 -2.06
C VAL A 50 -13.17 -8.21 -2.38
N THR A 51 -12.02 -8.78 -2.73
CA THR A 51 -11.86 -10.22 -2.99
C THR A 51 -10.63 -10.78 -2.27
N LEU A 52 -10.72 -12.04 -1.87
CA LEU A 52 -9.60 -12.83 -1.33
C LEU A 52 -9.04 -13.83 -2.36
N GLU A 53 -9.52 -13.78 -3.60
CA GLU A 53 -9.16 -14.75 -4.63
C GLU A 53 -7.65 -14.77 -4.93
N ASN A 54 -6.97 -13.63 -4.87
CA ASN A 54 -5.52 -13.57 -5.03
C ASN A 54 -4.78 -14.40 -3.96
N TYR A 55 -5.28 -14.38 -2.71
CA TYR A 55 -4.70 -15.15 -1.60
C TYR A 55 -4.97 -16.64 -1.78
N ILE A 56 -6.20 -17.00 -2.17
CA ILE A 56 -6.59 -18.39 -2.46
C ILE A 56 -5.72 -18.95 -3.60
N LYS A 57 -5.58 -18.21 -4.71
CA LYS A 57 -4.73 -18.59 -5.84
C LYS A 57 -3.26 -18.75 -5.44
N GLY A 58 -2.75 -17.87 -4.59
CA GLY A 58 -1.38 -17.96 -4.09
C GLY A 58 -1.11 -19.22 -3.24
N TRP A 59 -2.10 -19.67 -2.46
CA TRP A 59 -2.02 -20.92 -1.71
C TRP A 59 -2.28 -22.17 -2.55
N GLN A 60 -3.13 -22.07 -3.59
CA GLN A 60 -3.29 -23.12 -4.60
C GLN A 60 -2.00 -23.31 -5.42
N GLY A 61 -1.18 -22.27 -5.48
CA GLY A 61 0.12 -22.28 -6.10
C GLY A 61 0.10 -21.89 -7.57
N MET A 62 1.22 -21.36 -8.02
CA MET A 62 1.48 -21.01 -9.40
C MET A 62 2.76 -21.70 -9.83
N SER A 63 2.70 -22.49 -10.90
CA SER A 63 3.86 -23.22 -11.43
C SER A 63 4.53 -24.18 -10.43
N GLY A 64 3.75 -24.80 -9.54
CA GLY A 64 4.24 -25.77 -8.55
C GLY A 64 4.76 -25.16 -7.25
N TYR A 65 4.70 -23.84 -7.10
CA TYR A 65 5.09 -23.13 -5.87
C TYR A 65 3.88 -22.46 -5.22
N THR A 66 3.71 -22.68 -3.92
CA THR A 66 2.66 -22.04 -3.10
C THR A 66 3.26 -21.03 -2.14
N PHE A 67 2.44 -20.25 -1.45
CA PHE A 67 2.91 -19.37 -0.38
C PHE A 67 3.40 -20.11 0.89
N GLY A 68 3.11 -21.41 1.01
CA GLY A 68 3.61 -22.28 2.08
C GLY A 68 4.70 -23.24 1.63
#